data_AF-K3WZL2-F1
#
_entry.id   AF-K3WZL2-F1
#
_cell.length_a   1.000
_cell.length_b   1.000
_cell.length_c   1.000
_cell.angle_alpha   90.00
_cell.angle_beta   90.00
_cell.angle_gamma   90.00
#
_symmetry.space_group_name_H-M   'P 1'
#
loop_
_entity.id
_entity.type
_entity.pdbx_description
1 polymer ?
#
loop_
_entity_poly.entity_id
_entity_poly.type
_entity_poly.pdbx_seq_one_letter_code
_entity_poly.pdbx_strand_id
1 'polypeptide(L)'
;MGQMFAYALPSAEVAAIFGVLLNSIFFLFMGFSPPANAIPSGYEWLYKITPQRFPLSIAVSLVFSDCDELPTWNETLGQYENIGSQLGCQPLANSPIEVGRTTVKQFTESVYKMKHDDIGSFFVIIIAYIVGFRILGALALRYINHQKR
;
A
#
# COMPACT_ATOMS: atom_id res chain seq x y z
N MET A 1 1.36 -16.49 -0.58
CA MET A 1 0.12 -16.75 -1.35
C MET A 1 0.29 -17.86 -2.39
N GLY A 2 1.17 -17.73 -3.39
CA GLY A 2 1.30 -18.73 -4.47
C GLY A 2 1.51 -20.18 -4.01
N GLN A 3 2.44 -20.43 -3.09
CA GLN A 3 2.65 -21.78 -2.54
C GLN A 3 1.43 -22.34 -1.80
N MET A 4 0.69 -21.51 -1.06
CA MET A 4 -0.54 -21.94 -0.40
C MET A 4 -1.59 -22.39 -1.41
N PHE A 5 -1.79 -21.65 -2.51
CA PHE A 5 -2.71 -22.04 -3.57
C PHE A 5 -2.29 -23.33 -4.27
N ALA A 6 -1.00 -23.50 -4.53
CA ALA A 6 -0.48 -24.74 -5.13
C ALA A 6 -0.76 -25.98 -4.28
N TYR A 7 -0.79 -25.85 -2.95
CA TYR A 7 -1.11 -26.96 -2.05
C TYR A 7 -2.61 -27.13 -1.80
N ALA A 8 -3.37 -26.04 -1.81
CA ALA A 8 -4.79 -26.08 -1.51
C ALA A 8 -5.67 -26.46 -2.72
N LEU A 9 -5.23 -26.16 -3.95
CA LEU A 9 -6.04 -26.35 -5.17
C LEU A 9 -5.67 -27.63 -5.93
N PRO A 10 -6.61 -28.21 -6.70
CA PRO A 10 -6.46 -29.56 -7.27
C PRO A 10 -5.47 -29.64 -8.43
N SER A 11 -5.17 -28.53 -9.11
CA SER A 11 -4.17 -28.49 -10.18
C SER A 11 -3.38 -27.18 -10.18
N ALA A 12 -2.18 -27.22 -10.75
CA ALA A 12 -1.32 -26.04 -10.88
C ALA A 12 -1.94 -24.94 -11.75
N GLU A 13 -2.68 -25.33 -12.80
CA GLU A 13 -3.38 -24.41 -13.70
C GLU A 13 -4.47 -23.62 -12.96
N VAL A 14 -5.29 -24.33 -12.17
CA VAL A 14 -6.33 -23.69 -11.34
C VAL A 14 -5.68 -22.76 -10.32
N ALA A 15 -4.59 -23.19 -9.68
CA ALA A 15 -3.85 -22.35 -8.73
C ALA A 15 -3.28 -21.09 -9.38
N ALA A 16 -2.77 -21.17 -10.61
CA ALA A 16 -2.27 -20.02 -11.34
C ALA A 16 -3.39 -19.02 -11.65
N ILE A 17 -4.53 -19.48 -12.17
CA ILE A 17 -5.68 -18.63 -12.51
C ILE A 17 -6.20 -17.91 -11.26
N PHE A 18 -6.41 -18.64 -10.15
CA PHE A 18 -6.83 -18.05 -8.88
C PHE A 18 -5.80 -17.06 -8.33
N GLY A 19 -4.51 -17.38 -8.44
CA GLY A 19 -3.42 -16.52 -8.02
C GLY A 19 -3.42 -15.19 -8.78
N VAL A 20 -3.57 -15.24 -10.11
CA VAL A 20 -3.66 -14.03 -10.96
C VAL A 20 -4.89 -13.21 -10.59
N LEU A 21 -6.06 -13.83 -10.46
CA LEU A 21 -7.30 -13.15 -10.12
C LEU A 21 -7.17 -12.37 -8.79
N LEU A 22 -6.73 -13.04 -7.73
CA LEU A 22 -6.58 -12.41 -6.42
C LEU A 22 -5.50 -11.33 -6.43
N ASN A 23 -4.40 -11.55 -7.16
CA ASN A 23 -3.37 -10.53 -7.30
C ASN A 23 -3.93 -9.28 -7.98
N SER A 24 -4.68 -9.42 -9.08
CA SER A 24 -5.33 -8.30 -9.77
C SER A 24 -6.30 -7.54 -8.88
N ILE A 25 -7.13 -8.25 -8.11
CA ILE A 25 -8.04 -7.62 -7.14
C ILE A 25 -7.25 -6.79 -6.13
N PHE A 26 -6.25 -7.39 -5.49
CA PHE A 26 -5.46 -6.66 -4.50
C PHE A 26 -4.63 -5.51 -5.10
N PHE A 27 -4.15 -5.64 -6.34
CA PHE A 27 -3.48 -4.54 -7.02
C PHE A 27 -4.40 -3.33 -7.22
N LEU A 28 -5.66 -3.58 -7.59
CA LEU A 28 -6.66 -2.54 -7.75
C LEU A 28 -6.95 -1.80 -6.43
N PHE A 29 -6.98 -2.54 -5.31
CA PHE A 29 -7.33 -2.01 -4.00
C PHE A 29 -6.13 -1.72 -3.09
N MET A 30 -4.93 -1.51 -3.64
CA MET A 30 -3.77 -1.13 -2.82
C MET A 30 -3.70 0.37 -2.48
N GLY A 31 -4.59 1.18 -3.07
CA GLY A 31 -4.75 2.60 -2.75
C GLY A 31 -3.89 3.57 -3.56
N PHE A 32 -3.37 3.15 -4.71
CA PHE A 32 -2.67 4.02 -5.67
C PHE A 32 -3.62 4.53 -6.78
N SER A 33 -4.31 3.62 -7.47
CA SER A 33 -5.31 3.96 -8.49
C SER A 33 -6.49 2.99 -8.39
N PRO A 34 -7.63 3.37 -7.78
CA PRO A 34 -7.91 4.70 -7.22
C PRO A 34 -7.06 5.03 -5.97
N PRO A 35 -6.81 6.33 -5.69
CA PRO A 35 -6.10 6.74 -4.48
C PRO A 35 -6.91 6.38 -3.24
N ALA A 36 -6.22 6.14 -2.12
CA ALA A 36 -6.83 5.65 -0.89
C ALA A 36 -7.99 6.52 -0.37
N ASN A 37 -7.92 7.85 -0.55
CA ASN A 37 -8.99 8.77 -0.16
C ASN A 37 -10.27 8.68 -1.02
N ALA A 38 -10.18 8.10 -2.22
CA ALA A 38 -11.28 7.98 -3.18
C ALA A 38 -11.90 6.57 -3.20
N ILE A 39 -11.42 5.66 -2.34
CA ILE A 39 -11.98 4.31 -2.24
C ILE A 39 -13.39 4.41 -1.63
N PRO A 40 -14.43 3.89 -2.29
CA PRO A 40 -15.79 3.92 -1.75
C PRO A 40 -15.88 3.18 -0.41
N SER A 41 -16.70 3.67 0.52
CA SER A 41 -16.86 3.10 1.88
C SER A 41 -17.16 1.60 1.88
N GLY A 42 -17.97 1.12 0.92
CA GLY A 42 -18.29 -0.30 0.77
C GLY A 42 -17.10 -1.21 0.44
N TYR A 43 -16.03 -0.67 -0.15
CA TYR A 43 -14.81 -1.41 -0.49
C TYR A 43 -13.62 -1.08 0.42
N GLU A 44 -13.80 -0.21 1.41
CA GLU A 44 -12.73 0.21 2.31
C GLU A 44 -12.14 -0.97 3.12
N TRP A 45 -12.96 -1.97 3.45
CA TRP A 45 -12.49 -3.19 4.10
C TRP A 45 -11.49 -3.96 3.22
N LEU A 46 -11.72 -3.98 1.90
CA LEU A 46 -10.85 -4.68 0.97
C LEU A 46 -9.49 -3.98 0.90
N TYR A 47 -9.47 -2.65 0.86
CA TYR A 47 -8.27 -1.85 1.02
C TYR A 47 -7.51 -2.12 2.34
N LYS A 48 -8.22 -2.36 3.45
CA LYS A 48 -7.60 -2.66 4.75
C LYS A 48 -6.90 -4.03 4.80
N ILE A 49 -7.41 -5.02 4.08
CA ILE A 49 -6.86 -6.39 4.10
C ILE A 49 -5.88 -6.67 2.95
N THR A 50 -5.80 -5.78 1.96
CA THR A 50 -4.93 -5.95 0.78
C THR A 50 -3.46 -6.02 1.19
N PRO A 51 -2.77 -7.16 0.97
CA PRO A 51 -1.39 -7.32 1.42
C PRO A 51 -0.39 -6.46 0.64
N GLN A 52 -0.66 -6.15 -0.64
CA GLN A 52 0.20 -5.30 -1.49
C GLN A 52 0.23 -3.84 -1.04
N ARG A 53 -0.77 -3.39 -0.28
CA ARG A 53 -0.85 -2.03 0.26
C ARG A 53 0.33 -1.72 1.17
N PHE A 54 0.68 -2.66 2.05
CA PHE A 54 1.70 -2.45 3.07
C PHE A 54 3.10 -2.18 2.48
N PRO A 55 3.65 -3.00 1.56
CA PRO A 55 4.96 -2.74 0.98
C PRO A 55 4.95 -1.48 0.10
N LEU A 56 3.86 -1.20 -0.64
CA LEU A 56 3.74 0.04 -1.40
C LEU A 56 3.81 1.25 -0.45
N SER A 57 3.02 1.23 0.63
CA SER A 57 2.97 2.33 1.57
C SER A 57 4.34 2.55 2.22
N ILE A 58 5.07 1.50 2.56
CA ILE A 58 6.44 1.65 3.09
C ILE A 58 7.35 2.34 2.07
N ALA A 59 7.37 1.84 0.83
CA ALA A 59 8.23 2.40 -0.23
C ALA A 59 7.90 3.88 -0.51
N VAL A 60 6.61 4.22 -0.60
CA VAL A 60 6.15 5.59 -0.86
C VAL A 60 6.46 6.48 0.34
N SER A 61 6.17 6.05 1.56
CA SER A 61 6.37 6.87 2.76
C SER A 61 7.84 7.13 3.07
N LEU A 62 8.74 6.21 2.74
CA LEU A 62 10.19 6.41 2.86
C LEU A 62 10.72 7.53 1.95
N VAL A 63 10.14 7.67 0.75
CA VAL A 63 10.65 8.62 -0.26
C VAL A 63 9.91 9.95 -0.22
N PHE A 64 8.57 9.90 -0.09
CA PHE A 64 7.70 11.06 -0.31
C PHE A 64 7.10 11.63 0.97
N SER A 65 7.12 10.88 2.07
CA SER A 65 6.57 11.33 3.36
C SER A 65 7.64 11.63 4.41
N ASP A 66 8.92 11.50 4.05
CA ASP A 66 10.04 11.88 4.91
C ASP A 66 10.26 13.40 4.83
N CYS A 67 10.15 14.07 5.98
CA CYS A 67 10.37 15.49 6.15
C CYS A 67 10.40 15.83 7.65
N ASP A 68 11.56 16.27 8.14
CA ASP A 68 11.79 16.61 9.56
C ASP A 68 11.01 17.87 9.97
N GLU A 69 11.14 18.93 9.17
CA GLU A 69 10.44 20.20 9.37
C GLU A 69 9.66 20.58 8.10
N LEU A 70 8.35 20.72 8.24
CA LEU A 70 7.49 21.13 7.12
C LEU A 70 7.76 22.59 6.75
N PRO A 71 7.93 22.91 5.45
CA PRO A 71 8.09 24.30 5.03
C PRO A 71 6.80 25.09 5.28
N THR A 72 6.97 26.37 5.62
CA THR A 72 5.87 27.27 5.92
C THR A 72 5.58 28.19 4.72
N TRP A 73 4.31 28.31 4.35
CA TRP A 73 3.91 29.23 3.30
C TRP A 73 3.91 30.66 3.82
N ASN A 74 4.73 31.53 3.21
CA ASN A 74 4.71 32.95 3.48
C ASN A 74 3.78 33.66 2.47
N GLU A 75 2.65 34.18 2.96
CA GLU A 75 1.66 34.89 2.13
C GLU A 75 2.19 36.20 1.54
N THR A 76 3.13 36.86 2.23
CA THR A 76 3.67 38.17 1.81
C THR A 76 4.68 38.04 0.68
N LEU A 77 5.50 36.99 0.68
CA LEU A 77 6.49 36.72 -0.36
C LEU A 77 5.94 35.81 -1.47
N GLY A 78 4.81 35.15 -1.23
CA GLY A 78 4.21 34.20 -2.15
C GLY A 78 5.08 32.96 -2.38
N GLN A 79 5.83 32.55 -1.36
CA GLN A 79 6.80 31.44 -1.43
C GLN A 79 6.83 30.62 -0.15
N TYR A 80 7.31 29.38 -0.25
CA TYR A 80 7.60 28.54 0.90
C TYR A 80 8.95 28.91 1.51
N GLU A 81 8.99 29.06 2.82
CA GLU A 81 10.21 29.26 3.61
C GLU A 81 10.60 27.96 4.31
N ASN A 82 11.88 27.83 4.67
CA ASN A 82 12.45 26.66 5.36
C ASN A 82 12.25 25.34 4.60
N ILE A 83 12.50 25.35 3.29
CA ILE A 83 12.41 24.15 2.46
C ILE A 83 13.58 23.21 2.77
N GLY A 84 13.28 22.06 3.37
CA GLY A 84 14.25 20.99 3.58
C GLY A 84 14.71 20.33 2.27
N SER A 85 15.86 19.66 2.30
CA SER A 85 16.41 18.95 1.13
C SER A 85 15.66 17.66 0.78
N GLN A 86 14.91 17.09 1.73
CA GLN A 86 14.11 15.88 1.53
C GLN A 86 12.98 16.13 0.52
N LEU A 87 12.67 15.13 -0.30
CA LEU A 87 11.66 15.26 -1.34
C LEU A 87 10.26 15.53 -0.77
N GLY A 88 9.94 14.97 0.40
CA GLY A 88 8.67 15.22 1.09
C GLY A 88 8.48 16.67 1.54
N CYS A 89 9.57 17.39 1.83
CA CYS A 89 9.55 18.81 2.19
C CYS A 89 9.41 19.74 0.99
N GLN A 90 9.52 19.25 -0.24
CA GLN A 90 9.43 20.12 -1.40
C GLN A 90 7.96 20.52 -1.66
N PRO A 91 7.73 21.76 -2.14
CA PRO A 91 6.41 22.16 -2.59
C PRO A 91 5.98 21.33 -3.79
N LEU A 92 4.71 20.94 -3.84
CA LEU A 92 4.17 20.17 -4.95
C LEU A 92 4.15 21.06 -6.21
N ALA A 93 4.90 20.65 -7.22
CA ALA A 93 4.96 21.35 -8.50
C ALA A 93 3.92 20.81 -9.50
N ASN A 94 3.42 21.68 -10.38
CA ASN A 94 2.53 21.32 -11.50
C ASN A 94 1.26 20.55 -11.10
N SER A 95 0.74 20.76 -9.89
CA SER A 95 -0.53 20.17 -9.48
C SER A 95 -1.72 20.89 -10.12
N PRO A 96 -2.85 20.18 -10.37
CA PRO A 96 -4.10 20.83 -10.73
C PRO A 96 -4.50 21.90 -9.71
N ILE A 97 -5.18 22.95 -10.15
CA ILE A 97 -5.58 24.10 -9.31
C ILE A 97 -6.43 23.65 -8.10
N GLU A 98 -7.17 22.56 -8.25
CA GLU A 98 -8.04 21.96 -7.22
C GLU A 98 -7.29 21.45 -5.99
N VAL A 99 -6.02 21.04 -6.13
CA VAL A 99 -5.20 20.48 -5.04
C VAL A 99 -4.71 21.57 -4.08
N GLY A 100 -4.73 22.84 -4.52
CA GLY A 100 -4.26 23.96 -3.72
C GLY A 100 -2.75 23.94 -3.44
N ARG A 101 -2.32 24.79 -2.51
CA ARG A 101 -0.91 24.87 -2.09
C ARG A 101 -0.64 23.77 -1.07
N THR A 102 0.23 22.83 -1.42
CA THR A 102 0.63 21.75 -0.52
C THR A 102 2.07 21.29 -0.80
N THR A 103 2.64 20.54 0.14
CA THR A 103 3.94 19.87 -0.02
C THR A 103 3.76 18.44 -0.52
N VAL A 104 4.83 17.83 -1.02
CA VAL A 104 4.81 16.44 -1.48
C VAL A 104 4.38 15.48 -0.36
N LYS A 105 4.87 15.69 0.88
CA LYS A 105 4.45 14.91 2.05
C LYS A 105 2.95 15.03 2.33
N GLN A 106 2.45 16.26 2.44
CA GLN A 106 1.04 16.50 2.74
C GLN A 106 0.11 15.95 1.66
N PHE A 107 0.49 16.08 0.39
CA PHE A 107 -0.25 15.48 -0.73
C PHE A 107 -0.28 13.95 -0.61
N THR A 108 0.89 13.34 -0.37
CA THR A 108 1.01 11.88 -0.25
C THR A 108 0.17 11.32 0.89
N GLU A 109 0.23 11.97 2.05
CA GLU A 109 -0.51 11.55 3.25
C GLU A 109 -2.02 11.80 3.14
N SER A 110 -2.44 12.87 2.45
CA SER A 110 -3.86 13.19 2.31
C SER A 110 -4.56 12.33 1.25
N VAL A 111 -3.93 12.15 0.09
CA VAL A 111 -4.48 11.45 -1.08
C VAL A 111 -4.29 9.94 -0.97
N TYR A 112 -3.06 9.49 -0.72
CA TYR A 112 -2.72 8.06 -0.69
C TYR A 112 -2.79 7.44 0.71
N LYS A 113 -2.93 8.26 1.78
CA LYS A 113 -2.95 7.78 3.18
C LYS A 113 -1.70 6.99 3.56
N MET A 114 -0.55 7.34 2.97
CA MET A 114 0.74 6.68 3.19
C MET A 114 1.65 7.57 4.05
N LYS A 115 1.64 7.35 5.37
CA LYS A 115 2.37 8.17 6.35
C LYS A 115 3.71 7.55 6.72
N HIS A 116 4.69 8.40 7.02
CA HIS A 116 6.01 7.94 7.47
C HIS A 116 5.95 7.20 8.82
N ASP A 117 5.11 7.66 9.75
CA ASP A 117 4.96 7.06 11.08
C ASP A 117 4.40 5.62 11.05
N ASP A 118 3.69 5.25 9.98
CA ASP A 118 3.04 3.94 9.85
C ASP A 118 4.01 2.84 9.36
N ILE A 119 5.23 3.18 8.93
CA ILE A 119 6.20 2.25 8.34
C ILE A 119 6.46 1.04 9.25
N GLY A 120 6.69 1.28 10.55
CA GLY A 120 6.95 0.21 11.51
C GLY A 120 5.78 -0.76 11.65
N SER A 121 4.57 -0.22 11.78
CA SER A 121 3.34 -1.02 11.88
C SER A 121 3.08 -1.85 10.62
N PHE A 122 3.25 -1.25 9.43
CA PHE A 122 3.08 -1.96 8.17
C PHE A 122 4.13 -3.05 7.96
N PHE A 123 5.38 -2.82 8.39
CA PHE A 123 6.43 -3.83 8.33
C PHE A 123 6.08 -5.07 9.15
N VAL A 124 5.61 -4.88 10.40
CA VAL A 124 5.15 -6.00 11.26
C VAL A 124 3.97 -6.74 10.63
N ILE A 125 3.02 -6.01 10.03
CA ILE A 125 1.87 -6.62 9.35
C ILE A 125 2.32 -7.49 8.17
N ILE A 126 3.30 -7.05 7.36
CA ILE A 126 3.85 -7.87 6.26
C ILE A 126 4.41 -9.19 6.79
N ILE A 127 5.18 -9.16 7.87
CA ILE A 127 5.71 -10.37 8.50
C ILE A 127 4.56 -11.28 8.97
N ALA A 128 3.53 -10.72 9.59
CA ALA A 128 2.35 -11.47 10.01
C ALA A 128 1.64 -12.15 8.83
N TYR A 129 1.49 -11.48 7.69
CA TYR A 129 0.93 -12.08 6.47
C TYR A 129 1.80 -13.22 5.93
N ILE A 130 3.13 -13.04 5.91
CA ILE A 130 4.05 -14.09 5.45
C ILE A 130 3.89 -15.34 6.33
N VAL A 131 3.94 -15.19 7.65
CA VAL A 131 3.77 -16.29 8.60
C VAL A 131 2.38 -16.93 8.46
N GLY A 132 1.33 -16.12 8.37
CA GLY A 132 -0.05 -16.59 8.19
C GLY A 132 -0.21 -17.46 6.93
N PHE A 133 0.26 -16.98 5.77
CA PHE A 133 0.19 -17.78 4.53
C PHE A 133 1.07 -19.04 4.57
N ARG A 134 2.17 -19.03 5.34
CA ARG A 134 3.01 -20.22 5.54
C ARG A 134 2.28 -21.28 6.36
N ILE A 135 1.63 -20.87 7.46
CA ILE A 135 0.83 -21.76 8.30
C ILE A 135 -0.33 -22.33 7.49
N LEU A 136 -1.08 -21.50 6.76
CA LEU A 136 -2.17 -21.96 5.90
C LEU A 136 -1.69 -22.95 4.83
N GLY A 137 -0.52 -22.71 4.22
CA GLY A 137 0.10 -23.65 3.29
C GLY A 137 0.46 -24.99 3.93
N ALA A 138 1.00 -24.99 5.15
CA ALA A 138 1.31 -26.20 5.90
C ALA A 138 0.04 -26.98 6.30
N LEU A 139 -1.02 -26.28 6.71
CA LEU A 139 -2.32 -26.88 7.00
C LEU A 139 -2.94 -27.49 5.73
N ALA A 140 -2.87 -26.79 4.59
CA ALA A 140 -3.33 -27.33 3.32
C ALA A 140 -2.62 -28.64 2.97
N LEU A 141 -1.29 -28.70 3.10
CA LEU A 141 -0.52 -29.94 2.90
C LEU A 141 -0.93 -31.06 3.85
N ARG A 142 -1.25 -30.73 5.11
CA ARG A 142 -1.58 -31.73 6.13
C ARG A 142 -2.96 -32.34 5.92
N TYR A 143 -3.95 -31.54 5.51
CA TYR A 143 -5.36 -31.92 5.53
C TYR A 143 -5.99 -32.08 4.15
N ILE A 144 -5.42 -31.48 3.10
CA ILE A 144 -5.95 -31.55 1.73
C ILE A 144 -5.09 -32.54 0.96
N ASN A 145 -5.70 -33.64 0.51
CA ASN A 145 -5.03 -34.66 -0.29
C ASN A 145 -5.68 -34.77 -1.66
N HIS A 146 -5.07 -34.13 -2.66
CA HIS A 146 -5.51 -34.18 -4.06
C HIS A 146 -5.06 -35.44 -4.81
N GLN A 147 -4.22 -36.30 -4.20
CA GLN A 147 -3.74 -37.55 -4.81
C GLN A 147 -4.70 -38.73 -4.59
N LYS A 148 -5.62 -38.66 -3.62
CA LYS A 148 -6.69 -39.64 -3.47
C LYS A 148 -7.87 -39.27 -4.36
N ARG A 149 -7.74 -39.53 -5.66
CA ARG A 149 -8.86 -39.58 -6.60
C ARG A 149 -8.84 -40.90 -7.36
#